data_AF-A0A1X2H0B8-F1
#
_entry.id   AF-A0A1X2H0B8-F1
#
_cell.length_a   1.000
_cell.length_b   1.000
_cell.length_c   1.000
_cell.angle_alpha   90.00
_cell.angle_beta   90.00
_cell.angle_gamma   90.00
#
_symmetry.space_group_name_H-M   'P 1'
#
loop_
_entity.id
_entity.type
_entity.pdbx_description
1 polymer ?
#
loop_
_entity_poly.entity_id
_entity_poly.type
_entity_poly.pdbx_seq_one_letter_code
_entity_poly.pdbx_strand_id
1 'polypeptide(L)'
;MNKESVATALHMLDQAIRNKNIPNGSKQNHTPAAPSPASGPRMPSVVVRSDEVWRAAKEHEERYLGMIQYEPGRLLPPCDGQTNCIFKVHVDSRHVTYDNNQVQQSALWGTDIYTDDSDIVAMCIHSGKYLPKFVEPDIDPKDPKFRLLLGDDISPVEQPAANPPNDKDLIITVRILPKLKYYQGTIRNYTRSRNWGNHDGMSFYVENVEPRQPKEQRKSTHKCVGRRALKANPTLAAEFKTIRRHLKRKSRRFHLSDDDEEGSENKQKSRLRTRSSTSS
;
A
#
# COMPACT_ATOMS: atom_id res chain seq x y z
N MET A 1 32.52 3.25 -73.60
CA MET A 1 31.95 2.04 -72.95
C MET A 1 30.91 1.47 -73.89
N ASN A 2 31.15 0.25 -74.36
CA ASN A 2 30.52 -0.30 -75.56
C ASN A 2 29.13 -0.86 -75.27
N LYS A 3 28.20 -0.70 -76.23
CA LYS A 3 26.79 -1.09 -76.13
C LYS A 3 26.56 -2.60 -75.95
N GLU A 4 27.61 -3.42 -76.08
CA GLU A 4 27.55 -4.88 -75.90
C GLU A 4 27.54 -5.32 -74.42
N SER A 5 27.97 -4.48 -73.48
CA SER A 5 28.02 -4.87 -72.06
C SER A 5 26.67 -4.75 -71.33
N VAL A 6 25.73 -3.96 -71.87
CA VAL A 6 24.39 -3.77 -71.29
C VAL A 6 23.41 -4.86 -71.74
N ALA A 7 23.61 -5.42 -72.94
CA ALA A 7 22.77 -6.48 -73.49
C ALA A 7 22.97 -7.83 -72.76
N THR A 8 24.19 -8.14 -72.32
CA THR A 8 24.49 -9.37 -71.56
C THR A 8 23.87 -9.36 -70.17
N ALA A 9 23.82 -8.20 -69.51
CA ALA A 9 23.19 -8.05 -68.18
C ALA A 9 21.66 -8.21 -68.23
N LEU A 10 21.01 -7.76 -69.32
CA LEU A 10 19.57 -7.93 -69.52
C LEU A 10 19.19 -9.38 -69.91
N HIS A 11 20.07 -10.10 -70.62
CA HIS A 11 19.81 -11.49 -71.00
C HIS A 11 19.93 -12.49 -69.82
N MET A 12 20.79 -12.20 -68.83
CA MET A 12 20.90 -13.02 -67.61
C MET A 12 19.71 -12.81 -66.65
N LEU A 13 19.08 -11.63 -66.65
CA LEU A 13 17.91 -11.35 -65.82
C LEU A 13 16.63 -11.99 -66.39
N ASP A 14 16.51 -12.10 -67.72
CA ASP A 14 15.33 -12.65 -68.40
C ASP A 14 15.31 -14.20 -68.47
N GLN A 15 16.46 -14.86 -68.22
CA GLN A 15 16.53 -16.31 -68.00
C GLN A 15 16.18 -16.72 -66.56
N ALA A 16 16.35 -15.81 -65.59
CA ALA A 16 15.98 -16.08 -64.19
C ALA A 16 14.46 -15.97 -63.92
N ILE A 17 13.72 -15.24 -64.76
CA ILE A 17 12.29 -14.98 -64.57
C ILE A 17 11.39 -16.05 -65.23
N ARG A 18 11.90 -16.82 -66.22
CA ARG A 18 11.10 -17.78 -66.99
C ARG A 18 10.98 -19.19 -66.41
N ASN A 19 11.71 -19.53 -65.35
CA ASN A 19 11.55 -20.83 -64.68
C ASN A 19 10.62 -20.74 -63.45
N LYS A 20 9.33 -20.53 -63.75
CA LYS A 20 8.24 -21.08 -62.94
C LYS A 20 7.32 -21.87 -63.86
N ASN A 21 7.48 -23.19 -63.89
CA ASN A 21 6.32 -24.05 -64.06
C ASN A 21 6.48 -25.40 -63.33
N ILE A 22 5.38 -25.78 -62.71
CA ILE A 22 5.17 -26.79 -61.66
C ILE A 22 4.92 -28.17 -62.29
N PRO A 23 5.14 -29.29 -61.55
CA PRO A 23 4.11 -30.32 -61.55
C PRO A 23 3.53 -30.55 -60.14
N ASN A 24 2.21 -30.72 -60.14
CA ASN A 24 1.32 -30.94 -59.01
C ASN A 24 1.76 -32.09 -58.10
N GLY A 25 1.80 -31.82 -56.79
CA GLY A 25 1.86 -32.82 -55.73
C GLY A 25 1.12 -32.29 -54.51
N SER A 26 -0.06 -32.82 -54.25
CA SER A 26 -0.91 -32.56 -53.10
C SER A 26 -0.17 -32.76 -51.76
N LYS A 27 -0.28 -31.79 -50.84
CA LYS A 27 -0.29 -31.99 -49.36
C LYS A 27 -0.44 -30.66 -48.59
N GLN A 28 -1.63 -30.49 -48.00
CA GLN A 28 -1.98 -29.89 -46.71
C GLN A 28 -1.15 -28.69 -46.19
N ASN A 29 -1.84 -27.54 -46.07
CA ASN A 29 -1.38 -26.34 -45.39
C ASN A 29 -1.14 -26.59 -43.89
N HIS A 30 0.13 -26.62 -43.46
CA HIS A 30 0.53 -26.31 -42.10
C HIS A 30 1.65 -25.28 -42.15
N THR A 31 1.31 -24.02 -41.86
CA THR A 31 2.27 -22.94 -41.64
C THR A 31 2.94 -23.18 -40.29
N PRO A 32 4.27 -23.34 -40.17
CA PRO A 32 4.91 -23.20 -38.88
C PRO A 32 4.87 -21.71 -38.51
N ALA A 33 4.18 -21.39 -37.42
CA ALA A 33 4.19 -20.07 -36.83
C ALA A 33 5.65 -19.64 -36.59
N ALA A 34 5.99 -18.42 -37.00
CA ALA A 34 7.27 -17.80 -36.68
C ALA A 34 7.50 -17.86 -35.14
N PRO A 35 8.71 -18.17 -34.66
CA PRO A 35 8.99 -18.08 -33.23
C PRO A 35 8.73 -16.65 -32.78
N SER A 36 7.83 -16.49 -31.82
CA SER A 36 7.54 -15.20 -31.18
C SER A 36 8.84 -14.55 -30.71
N PRO A 37 9.00 -13.21 -30.84
CA PRO A 37 10.21 -12.54 -30.37
C PRO A 37 10.37 -12.83 -28.87
N ALA A 38 11.53 -13.38 -28.51
CA ALA A 38 11.88 -13.70 -27.14
C ALA A 38 11.60 -12.48 -26.26
N SER A 39 10.78 -12.69 -25.22
CA SER A 39 10.47 -11.67 -24.22
C SER A 39 11.79 -11.09 -23.70
N GLY A 40 11.97 -9.77 -23.83
CA GLY A 40 13.08 -9.06 -23.22
C GLY A 40 13.21 -9.36 -21.72
N PRO A 41 14.34 -9.02 -21.09
CA PRO A 41 14.58 -9.31 -19.68
C PRO A 41 13.39 -8.83 -18.84
N ARG A 42 12.62 -9.78 -18.31
CA ARG A 42 11.50 -9.47 -17.43
C ARG A 42 12.08 -8.81 -16.19
N MET A 43 11.63 -7.60 -15.88
CA MET A 43 12.05 -6.94 -14.64
C MET A 43 11.79 -7.90 -13.47
N PRO A 44 12.72 -8.02 -12.51
CA PRO A 44 12.53 -8.91 -11.38
C PRO A 44 11.26 -8.49 -10.62
N SER A 45 10.26 -9.37 -10.59
CA SER A 45 9.05 -9.16 -9.81
C SER A 45 9.17 -9.91 -8.48
N VAL A 46 8.91 -9.21 -7.37
CA VAL A 46 8.84 -9.84 -6.06
C VAL A 46 7.52 -10.61 -5.97
N VAL A 47 7.61 -11.95 -5.98
CA VAL A 47 6.47 -12.85 -5.76
C VAL A 47 6.42 -13.23 -4.28
N VAL A 48 5.38 -12.76 -3.57
CA VAL A 48 5.14 -13.13 -2.18
C VAL A 48 4.25 -14.38 -2.16
N ARG A 49 4.82 -15.55 -1.82
CA ARG A 49 4.07 -16.80 -1.70
C ARG A 49 3.20 -16.77 -0.45
N SER A 50 1.89 -16.65 -0.65
CA SER A 50 0.91 -16.49 0.44
C SER A 50 -0.03 -17.68 0.60
N ASP A 51 0.26 -18.80 -0.07
CA ASP A 51 -0.67 -19.94 -0.21
C ASP A 51 -1.07 -20.57 1.13
N GLU A 52 -0.13 -20.65 2.07
CA GLU A 52 -0.37 -21.22 3.39
C GLU A 52 -1.41 -20.42 4.18
N VAL A 53 -1.36 -19.09 4.10
CA VAL A 53 -2.32 -18.19 4.75
C VAL A 53 -3.72 -18.40 4.20
N TRP A 54 -3.83 -18.53 2.88
CA TRP A 54 -5.09 -18.78 2.21
C TRP A 54 -5.67 -20.16 2.54
N ARG A 55 -4.81 -21.18 2.67
CA ARG A 55 -5.23 -22.51 3.12
C ARG A 55 -5.79 -22.45 4.54
N ALA A 56 -5.09 -21.79 5.46
CA ALA A 56 -5.56 -21.61 6.83
C ALA A 56 -6.86 -20.79 6.90
N ALA A 57 -7.00 -19.74 6.08
CA ALA A 57 -8.24 -18.97 6.02
C ALA A 57 -9.46 -19.82 5.61
N LYS A 58 -9.30 -20.75 4.66
CA LYS A 58 -10.39 -21.62 4.19
C LYS A 58 -10.95 -22.58 5.25
N GLU A 59 -10.24 -22.79 6.35
CA GLU A 59 -10.72 -23.58 7.49
C GLU A 59 -11.76 -22.84 8.33
N HIS A 60 -11.91 -21.53 8.12
CA HIS A 60 -12.86 -20.68 8.83
C HIS A 60 -14.05 -20.28 7.95
N GLU A 61 -15.20 -20.06 8.56
CA GLU A 61 -16.41 -19.59 7.86
C GLU A 61 -16.24 -18.14 7.37
N GLU A 62 -16.57 -17.89 6.11
CA GLU A 62 -16.64 -16.53 5.56
C GLU A 62 -17.92 -15.85 6.04
N ARG A 63 -17.78 -14.72 6.73
CA ARG A 63 -18.91 -13.90 7.19
C ARG A 63 -18.68 -12.43 6.89
N TYR A 64 -19.76 -11.70 6.60
CA TYR A 64 -19.72 -10.26 6.43
C TYR A 64 -19.93 -9.54 7.78
N LEU A 65 -18.95 -8.73 8.17
CA LEU A 65 -18.92 -8.06 9.47
C LEU A 65 -19.53 -6.65 9.45
N GLY A 66 -19.89 -6.14 8.27
CA GLY A 66 -20.44 -4.81 8.11
C GLY A 66 -19.50 -3.83 7.40
N MET A 67 -19.81 -2.55 7.55
CA MET A 67 -19.12 -1.45 6.89
C MET A 67 -18.70 -0.38 7.89
N ILE A 68 -17.47 0.12 7.75
CA ILE A 68 -16.91 1.18 8.58
C ILE A 68 -16.55 2.40 7.74
N GLN A 69 -16.60 3.58 8.36
CA GLN A 69 -16.11 4.82 7.76
C GLN A 69 -14.61 4.95 8.01
N TYR A 70 -13.85 5.29 6.97
CA TYR A 70 -12.43 5.61 7.07
C TYR A 70 -12.20 6.96 7.72
N GLU A 71 -11.23 7.01 8.63
CA GLU A 71 -10.68 8.22 9.22
C GLU A 71 -9.14 8.13 9.19
N PRO A 72 -8.43 9.11 8.62
CA PRO A 72 -6.97 9.08 8.56
C PRO A 72 -6.33 8.92 9.94
N GLY A 73 -5.41 7.96 10.06
CA GLY A 73 -4.68 7.67 11.31
C GLY A 73 -5.50 6.91 12.36
N ARG A 74 -6.77 6.57 12.08
CA ARG A 74 -7.54 5.65 12.91
C ARG A 74 -7.30 4.22 12.42
N LEU A 75 -6.74 3.39 13.28
CA LEU A 75 -6.55 1.96 12.99
C LEU A 75 -7.91 1.28 12.73
N LEU A 76 -7.86 0.26 11.88
CA LEU A 76 -9.00 -0.61 11.63
C LEU A 76 -9.39 -1.36 12.92
N PRO A 77 -10.64 -1.81 13.05
CA PRO A 77 -11.08 -2.53 14.24
C PRO A 77 -10.22 -3.78 14.51
N PRO A 78 -9.94 -4.12 15.77
CA PRO A 78 -9.36 -5.41 16.10
C PRO A 78 -10.29 -6.53 15.61
N CYS A 79 -9.76 -7.42 14.79
CA CYS A 79 -10.53 -8.48 14.13
C CYS A 79 -10.15 -9.87 14.67
N ASP A 80 -9.81 -9.96 15.95
CA ASP A 80 -9.43 -11.21 16.61
C ASP A 80 -10.54 -12.26 16.46
N GLY A 81 -10.15 -13.48 16.06
CA GLY A 81 -11.08 -14.59 15.82
C GLY A 81 -12.01 -14.43 14.62
N GLN A 82 -11.83 -13.40 13.78
CA GLN A 82 -12.66 -13.13 12.60
C GLN A 82 -11.93 -13.53 11.30
N THR A 83 -11.05 -14.53 11.37
CA THR A 83 -10.36 -15.08 10.20
C THR A 83 -11.34 -15.46 9.10
N ASN A 84 -10.96 -15.18 7.85
CA ASN A 84 -11.76 -15.39 6.63
C ASN A 84 -13.03 -14.55 6.51
N CYS A 85 -13.34 -13.71 7.50
CA CYS A 85 -14.43 -12.76 7.39
C CYS A 85 -14.04 -11.56 6.52
N ILE A 86 -15.05 -10.88 6.01
CA ILE A 86 -14.91 -9.69 5.18
C ILE A 86 -15.63 -8.49 5.80
N PHE A 87 -15.08 -7.30 5.63
CA PHE A 87 -15.74 -6.04 5.98
C PHE A 87 -15.48 -4.99 4.91
N LYS A 88 -16.34 -3.98 4.85
CA LYS A 88 -16.22 -2.87 3.90
C LYS A 88 -15.72 -1.62 4.60
N VAL A 89 -14.89 -0.85 3.91
CA VAL A 89 -14.41 0.46 4.35
C VAL A 89 -14.85 1.50 3.35
N HIS A 90 -15.61 2.50 3.78
CA HIS A 90 -15.98 3.65 2.99
C HIS A 90 -14.94 4.76 3.16
N VAL A 91 -14.31 5.17 2.06
CA VAL A 91 -13.30 6.22 2.01
C VAL A 91 -13.82 7.39 1.20
N ASP A 92 -13.99 8.54 1.85
CA ASP A 92 -14.34 9.78 1.16
C ASP A 92 -13.26 10.15 0.14
N SER A 93 -13.67 10.66 -1.02
CA SER A 93 -12.80 10.97 -2.16
C SER A 93 -11.62 11.89 -1.82
N ARG A 94 -11.79 12.80 -0.86
CA ARG A 94 -10.75 13.70 -0.32
C ARG A 94 -9.53 12.99 0.27
N HIS A 95 -9.67 11.74 0.71
CA HIS A 95 -8.58 10.97 1.28
C HIS A 95 -7.91 10.04 0.26
N VAL A 96 -8.47 9.92 -0.94
CA VAL A 96 -8.04 9.01 -1.99
C VAL A 96 -7.01 9.72 -2.88
N THR A 97 -5.87 10.07 -2.28
CA THR A 97 -4.78 10.82 -2.92
C THR A 97 -3.43 10.40 -2.33
N TYR A 98 -2.35 10.63 -3.10
CA TYR A 98 -0.98 10.50 -2.60
C TYR A 98 -0.64 11.53 -1.52
N ASP A 99 -1.42 12.63 -1.44
CA ASP A 99 -1.25 13.68 -0.41
C ASP A 99 -1.81 13.27 0.96
N ASN A 100 -2.43 12.09 1.08
CA ASN A 100 -2.88 11.57 2.36
C ASN A 100 -1.66 11.31 3.27
N ASN A 101 -1.64 11.92 4.45
CA ASN A 101 -0.53 11.79 5.41
C ASN A 101 -0.15 10.34 5.70
N GLN A 102 -1.11 9.42 5.78
CA GLN A 102 -0.82 8.00 6.04
C GLN A 102 -0.11 7.32 4.85
N VAL A 103 -0.46 7.72 3.63
CA VAL A 103 0.19 7.28 2.39
C VAL A 103 1.60 7.86 2.31
N GLN A 104 1.76 9.18 2.53
CA GLN A 104 3.07 9.85 2.50
C GLN A 104 4.03 9.30 3.56
N GLN A 105 3.53 9.02 4.76
CA GLN A 105 4.32 8.44 5.84
C GLN A 105 4.63 6.95 5.61
N SER A 106 4.08 6.32 4.56
CA SER A 106 4.21 4.88 4.33
C SER A 106 3.78 4.10 5.57
N ALA A 107 2.61 4.44 6.13
CA ALA A 107 1.95 3.73 7.24
C ALA A 107 1.36 2.41 6.73
N LEU A 108 2.25 1.55 6.23
CA LEU A 108 1.93 0.36 5.47
C LEU A 108 3.03 -0.66 5.70
N TRP A 109 2.64 -1.88 6.09
CA TRP A 109 3.57 -2.97 6.38
C TRP A 109 3.13 -4.25 5.69
N GLY A 110 4.05 -4.86 4.94
CA GLY A 110 3.77 -6.03 4.11
C GLY A 110 3.43 -5.72 2.65
N THR A 111 3.26 -6.79 1.88
CA THR A 111 3.03 -6.75 0.43
C THR A 111 2.02 -7.81 0.07
N ASP A 112 0.96 -7.39 -0.63
CA ASP A 112 -0.26 -8.17 -0.94
C ASP A 112 -1.08 -8.53 0.31
N ILE A 113 -0.43 -9.11 1.32
CA ILE A 113 -0.96 -9.29 2.67
C ILE A 113 -0.29 -8.27 3.58
N TYR A 114 -1.11 -7.47 4.27
CA TYR A 114 -0.68 -6.37 5.12
C TYR A 114 -1.00 -6.65 6.59
N THR A 115 -0.31 -5.99 7.50
CA THR A 115 -0.69 -5.99 8.92
C THR A 115 -2.00 -5.21 9.12
N ASP A 116 -2.72 -5.48 10.21
CA ASP A 116 -3.89 -4.69 10.60
C ASP A 116 -3.56 -3.26 11.08
N ASP A 117 -2.29 -2.98 11.38
CA ASP A 117 -1.75 -1.63 11.61
C ASP A 117 -1.69 -0.75 10.34
N SER A 118 -1.83 -1.34 9.14
CA SER A 118 -1.66 -0.62 7.88
C SER A 118 -2.85 0.28 7.53
N ASP A 119 -2.57 1.45 6.93
CA ASP A 119 -3.60 2.34 6.40
C ASP A 119 -4.24 1.76 5.13
N ILE A 120 -5.57 1.75 5.09
CA ILE A 120 -6.33 1.11 4.02
C ILE A 120 -6.15 1.80 2.66
N VAL A 121 -5.97 3.12 2.64
CA VAL A 121 -5.73 3.86 1.39
C VAL A 121 -4.35 3.51 0.86
N ALA A 122 -3.35 3.48 1.74
CA ALA A 122 -2.00 3.03 1.39
C ALA A 122 -1.99 1.58 0.85
N MET A 123 -2.74 0.66 1.47
CA MET A 123 -2.90 -0.71 0.99
C MET A 123 -3.51 -0.78 -0.42
N CYS A 124 -4.54 0.02 -0.70
CA CYS A 124 -5.19 0.06 -2.00
C CYS A 124 -4.26 0.57 -3.11
N ILE A 125 -3.51 1.63 -2.83
CA ILE A 125 -2.51 2.19 -3.76
C ILE A 125 -1.38 1.19 -3.99
N HIS A 126 -0.78 0.69 -2.91
CA HIS A 126 0.35 -0.24 -3.00
C HIS A 126 -0.01 -1.56 -3.69
N SER A 127 -1.22 -2.10 -3.45
CA SER A 127 -1.70 -3.30 -4.18
C SER A 127 -2.03 -3.04 -5.65
N GLY A 128 -2.15 -1.77 -6.06
CA GLY A 128 -2.49 -1.38 -7.43
C GLY A 128 -3.96 -1.59 -7.78
N LYS A 129 -4.80 -1.96 -6.79
CA LYS A 129 -6.25 -2.09 -6.98
C LYS A 129 -6.92 -0.74 -7.21
N TYR A 130 -6.30 0.34 -6.76
CA TYR A 130 -6.71 1.69 -7.08
C TYR A 130 -5.51 2.63 -7.20
N LEU A 131 -5.45 3.41 -8.27
CA LEU A 131 -4.42 4.42 -8.48
C LEU A 131 -5.08 5.80 -8.51
N PRO A 132 -4.82 6.67 -7.52
CA PRO A 132 -5.23 8.07 -7.57
C PRO A 132 -4.62 8.73 -8.80
N LYS A 133 -5.31 9.73 -9.34
CA LYS A 133 -4.74 10.60 -10.37
C LYS A 133 -3.46 11.21 -9.81
N PHE A 134 -2.34 10.85 -10.41
CA PHE A 134 -1.06 11.48 -10.14
C PHE A 134 -0.90 12.60 -11.15
N VAL A 135 -0.88 13.84 -10.67
CA VAL A 135 -0.43 14.96 -11.49
C VAL A 135 1.07 15.04 -11.24
N GLU A 136 1.86 14.78 -12.27
CA GLU A 136 3.30 15.02 -12.19
C GLU A 136 3.50 16.49 -11.81
N PRO A 137 4.21 16.77 -10.70
CA PRO A 137 4.52 18.13 -10.37
C PRO A 137 5.34 18.70 -11.52
N ASP A 138 4.86 19.79 -12.11
CA ASP A 138 5.61 20.50 -13.14
C ASP A 138 6.90 21.00 -12.48
N ILE A 139 8.03 20.37 -12.81
CA ILE A 139 9.33 20.75 -12.26
C ILE A 139 9.74 22.01 -13.01
N ASP A 140 9.23 23.15 -12.60
CA ASP A 140 9.77 24.43 -13.06
C ASP A 140 11.22 24.50 -12.53
N PRO A 141 12.24 24.66 -13.38
CA PRO A 141 13.62 24.89 -12.93
C PRO A 141 13.74 26.13 -12.01
N LYS A 142 12.74 27.02 -12.02
CA LYS A 142 12.61 28.17 -11.13
C LYS A 142 11.84 27.86 -9.85
N ASP A 143 11.31 26.65 -9.67
CA ASP A 143 10.60 26.24 -8.46
C ASP A 143 11.54 26.45 -7.26
N PRO A 144 11.12 27.24 -6.26
CA PRO A 144 11.90 27.50 -5.06
C PRO A 144 12.36 26.22 -4.33
N LYS A 145 11.63 25.11 -4.43
CA LYS A 145 12.06 23.81 -3.87
C LYS A 145 13.25 23.20 -4.61
N PHE A 146 13.26 23.30 -5.94
CA PHE A 146 14.36 22.79 -6.76
C PHE A 146 15.62 23.65 -6.57
N ARG A 147 15.43 24.97 -6.51
CA ARG A 147 16.50 25.93 -6.22
C ARG A 147 17.07 25.79 -4.80
N LEU A 148 16.22 25.52 -3.80
CA LEU A 148 16.67 25.21 -2.43
C LEU A 148 17.51 23.93 -2.38
N LEU A 149 17.13 22.89 -3.13
CA LEU A 149 17.91 21.65 -3.24
C LEU A 149 19.27 21.89 -3.92
N LEU A 150 19.35 22.90 -4.80
CA LEU A 150 20.58 23.34 -5.48
C LEU A 150 21.42 24.33 -4.66
N GLY A 151 20.99 24.70 -3.44
CA GLY A 151 21.75 25.57 -2.53
C GLY A 151 21.48 27.06 -2.68
N ASP A 152 20.40 27.45 -3.36
CA ASP A 152 19.99 28.86 -3.44
C ASP A 152 19.18 29.29 -2.20
N ASP A 153 19.49 30.47 -1.66
CA ASP A 153 18.77 31.07 -0.54
C ASP A 153 17.40 31.62 -0.99
N ILE A 154 16.30 30.93 -0.64
CA ILE A 154 14.93 31.36 -1.00
C ILE A 154 13.99 31.24 0.19
N SER A 155 13.20 32.30 0.41
CA SER A 155 12.13 32.36 1.41
C SER A 155 11.02 31.33 1.14
N PRO A 156 10.36 30.77 2.17
CA PRO A 156 9.32 29.75 1.98
C PRO A 156 8.16 30.30 1.15
N VAL A 157 7.99 29.78 -0.07
CA VAL A 157 6.82 30.04 -0.90
C VAL A 157 5.72 29.07 -0.49
N GLU A 158 4.50 29.58 -0.34
CA GLU A 158 3.31 28.79 -0.02
C GLU A 158 3.14 27.66 -1.05
N GLN A 159 2.91 26.43 -0.55
CA GLN A 159 2.78 25.24 -1.38
C GLN A 159 1.59 25.41 -2.35
N PRO A 160 1.75 25.11 -3.66
CA PRO A 160 0.62 25.03 -4.56
C PRO A 160 -0.37 23.97 -4.05
N ALA A 161 -1.66 24.25 -4.21
CA ALA A 161 -2.76 23.43 -3.70
C ALA A 161 -2.61 21.95 -4.08
N ALA A 162 -2.97 21.08 -3.14
CA ALA A 162 -3.04 19.63 -3.28
C ALA A 162 -3.68 19.20 -4.62
N ASN A 163 -3.27 18.03 -5.12
CA ASN A 163 -3.82 17.44 -6.34
C ASN A 163 -5.36 17.54 -6.33
N PRO A 164 -6.01 17.79 -7.51
CA PRO A 164 -7.46 17.94 -7.55
C PRO A 164 -8.11 16.76 -6.83
N PRO A 165 -9.03 17.01 -5.88
CA PRO A 165 -9.65 15.96 -5.10
C PRO A 165 -10.23 14.92 -6.03
N ASN A 166 -10.04 13.66 -5.68
CA ASN A 166 -10.58 12.58 -6.47
C ASN A 166 -12.11 12.75 -6.58
N ASP A 167 -12.68 12.42 -7.74
CA ASP A 167 -14.08 12.70 -8.01
C ASP A 167 -15.03 11.66 -7.40
N LYS A 168 -14.49 10.58 -6.81
CA LYS A 168 -15.23 9.38 -6.39
C LYS A 168 -14.81 8.90 -5.01
N ASP A 169 -15.79 8.57 -4.18
CA ASP A 169 -15.58 7.83 -2.94
C ASP A 169 -15.19 6.39 -3.28
N LEU A 170 -14.50 5.69 -2.37
CA LEU A 170 -14.20 4.27 -2.52
C LEU A 170 -14.95 3.45 -1.49
N ILE A 171 -15.48 2.31 -1.93
CA ILE A 171 -15.88 1.21 -1.06
C ILE A 171 -14.85 0.10 -1.22
N ILE A 172 -14.07 -0.15 -0.17
CA ILE A 172 -12.99 -1.11 -0.17
C ILE A 172 -13.45 -2.34 0.59
N THR A 173 -13.44 -3.51 -0.04
CA THR A 173 -13.70 -4.79 0.63
C THR A 173 -12.38 -5.35 1.14
N VAL A 174 -12.31 -5.64 2.43
CA VAL A 174 -11.13 -6.16 3.10
C VAL A 174 -11.44 -7.54 3.63
N ARG A 175 -10.53 -8.49 3.39
CA ARG A 175 -10.56 -9.83 3.95
C ARG A 175 -9.56 -9.95 5.09
N ILE A 176 -10.01 -10.57 6.17
CA ILE A 176 -9.20 -10.85 7.36
C ILE A 176 -8.51 -12.19 7.17
N LEU A 177 -7.20 -12.22 7.35
CA LEU A 177 -6.35 -13.39 7.19
C LEU A 177 -5.55 -13.65 8.47
N PRO A 178 -5.11 -14.90 8.70
CA PRO A 178 -4.18 -15.19 9.78
C PRO A 178 -2.92 -14.33 9.71
N LYS A 179 -2.30 -14.10 10.86
CA LYS A 179 -1.04 -13.35 10.93
C LYS A 179 0.09 -14.07 10.21
N LEU A 180 0.97 -13.30 9.58
CA LEU A 180 2.21 -13.81 9.03
C LEU A 180 3.32 -13.81 10.08
N LYS A 181 4.26 -14.75 9.96
CA LYS A 181 5.51 -14.70 10.73
C LYS A 181 6.35 -13.46 10.38
N TYR A 182 6.33 -13.10 9.09
CA TYR A 182 7.10 -11.99 8.56
C TYR A 182 6.37 -11.37 7.36
N TYR A 183 6.31 -10.04 7.36
CA TYR A 183 5.72 -9.23 6.31
C TYR A 183 6.87 -8.61 5.51
N GLN A 184 6.98 -8.96 4.23
CA GLN A 184 7.95 -8.39 3.32
C GLN A 184 7.43 -7.05 2.80
N GLY A 185 8.22 -5.99 2.95
CA GLY A 185 7.96 -4.68 2.36
C GLY A 185 8.52 -4.57 0.94
N THR A 186 7.85 -3.79 0.10
CA THR A 186 8.23 -3.49 -1.28
C THR A 186 7.92 -2.04 -1.65
N ILE A 187 8.35 -1.60 -2.83
CA ILE A 187 7.86 -0.35 -3.43
C ILE A 187 7.00 -0.73 -4.63
N ARG A 188 5.74 -0.31 -4.62
CA ARG A 188 4.78 -0.51 -5.71
C ARG A 188 3.91 0.74 -5.83
N ASN A 189 3.61 1.16 -7.06
CA ASN A 189 2.69 2.26 -7.33
C ASN A 189 3.02 3.53 -6.52
N TYR A 190 4.28 3.94 -6.55
CA TYR A 190 4.81 5.12 -5.85
C TYR A 190 4.64 5.12 -4.32
N THR A 191 4.25 3.97 -3.73
CA THR A 191 4.10 3.80 -2.29
C THR A 191 5.08 2.74 -1.82
N ARG A 192 5.76 3.02 -0.70
CA ARG A 192 6.64 2.05 -0.04
C ARG A 192 5.88 1.36 1.09
N SER A 193 5.93 0.04 1.15
CA SER A 193 5.58 -0.71 2.35
C SER A 193 6.84 -1.11 3.12
N ARG A 194 6.69 -1.22 4.44
CA ARG A 194 7.76 -1.56 5.37
C ARG A 194 7.74 -3.05 5.68
N ASN A 195 8.90 -3.57 6.09
CA ASN A 195 8.98 -4.92 6.63
C ASN A 195 8.40 -4.93 8.06
N TRP A 196 7.83 -6.04 8.51
CA TRP A 196 7.45 -6.25 9.91
C TRP A 196 7.64 -7.71 10.30
N GLY A 197 8.21 -7.96 11.47
CA GLY A 197 8.28 -9.29 12.09
C GLY A 197 7.68 -9.29 13.49
N ASN A 198 7.20 -10.45 13.96
CA ASN A 198 6.65 -10.63 15.31
C ASN A 198 5.46 -9.71 15.63
N HIS A 199 4.46 -9.69 14.75
CA HIS A 199 3.20 -8.99 14.93
C HIS A 199 2.20 -9.81 15.77
N ASP A 200 1.41 -9.16 16.61
CA ASP A 200 0.44 -9.79 17.52
C ASP A 200 -1.01 -9.74 17.04
N GLY A 201 -1.35 -8.85 16.10
CA GLY A 201 -2.67 -8.76 15.47
C GLY A 201 -2.88 -9.69 14.28
N MET A 202 -3.80 -9.31 13.39
CA MET A 202 -4.19 -10.07 12.19
C MET A 202 -3.54 -9.54 10.91
N SER A 203 -3.82 -10.20 9.80
CA SER A 203 -3.47 -9.70 8.48
C SER A 203 -4.70 -9.24 7.71
N PHE A 204 -4.53 -8.27 6.82
CA PHE A 204 -5.55 -7.84 5.88
C PHE A 204 -5.13 -8.03 4.43
N TYR A 205 -6.11 -8.40 3.62
CA TYR A 205 -6.01 -8.45 2.17
C TYR A 205 -7.10 -7.56 1.57
N VAL A 206 -6.71 -6.62 0.71
CA VAL A 206 -7.67 -5.83 -0.07
C VAL A 206 -8.27 -6.75 -1.12
N GLU A 207 -9.56 -7.04 -1.07
CA GLU A 207 -10.20 -7.98 -2.00
C GLU A 207 -10.75 -7.26 -3.23
N ASN A 208 -11.54 -6.20 -3.00
CA ASN A 208 -12.16 -5.41 -4.06
C ASN A 208 -12.11 -3.92 -3.73
N VAL A 209 -12.08 -3.07 -4.76
CA VAL A 209 -12.21 -1.62 -4.62
C VAL A 209 -13.26 -1.14 -5.62
N GLU A 210 -14.35 -0.60 -5.10
CA GLU A 210 -15.50 -0.13 -5.89
C GLU A 210 -15.55 1.41 -5.83
N PRO A 211 -15.20 2.12 -6.92
CA PRO A 211 -15.39 3.56 -7.00
C PRO A 211 -16.89 3.90 -7.04
N ARG A 212 -17.33 4.79 -6.17
CA ARG A 212 -18.71 5.27 -6.09
C ARG A 212 -18.77 6.77 -6.35
N GLN A 213 -19.82 7.23 -7.01
CA GLN A 213 -20.08 8.67 -7.01
C GLN A 213 -20.23 9.14 -5.56
N PRO A 214 -19.63 10.28 -5.19
CA PRO A 214 -19.80 10.85 -3.88
C PRO A 214 -21.30 10.98 -3.65
N LYS A 215 -21.80 10.43 -2.55
CA LYS A 215 -23.19 10.71 -2.19
C LYS A 215 -23.24 12.23 -2.02
N GLU A 216 -24.06 12.89 -2.82
CA GLU A 216 -24.43 14.29 -2.58
C GLU A 216 -24.79 14.36 -1.10
N GLN A 217 -23.92 14.97 -0.31
CA GLN A 217 -24.05 14.93 1.14
C GLN A 217 -25.44 15.51 1.42
N ARG A 218 -26.37 14.70 1.95
CA ARG A 218 -27.58 15.26 2.59
C ARG A 218 -27.00 16.23 3.59
N LYS A 219 -27.10 17.54 3.30
CA LYS A 219 -26.48 18.62 4.06
C LYS A 219 -26.59 18.25 5.52
N SER A 220 -25.50 17.78 6.12
CA SER A 220 -25.55 17.35 7.51
C SER A 220 -25.81 18.63 8.27
N THR A 221 -27.00 18.78 8.83
CA THR A 221 -27.39 19.93 9.66
C THR A 221 -26.61 19.98 10.97
N HIS A 222 -25.58 19.16 11.13
CA HIS A 222 -24.56 19.30 12.14
C HIS A 222 -23.68 20.52 11.82
N LYS A 223 -24.26 21.69 12.12
CA LYS A 223 -23.52 22.92 12.40
C LYS A 223 -22.40 22.54 13.37
N CYS A 224 -21.15 22.78 13.00
CA CYS A 224 -20.01 22.66 13.89
C CYS A 224 -20.26 23.56 15.09
N VAL A 225 -20.78 23.01 16.19
CA VAL A 225 -21.09 23.84 17.34
C VAL A 225 -19.78 24.06 18.07
N GLY A 226 -19.28 25.30 17.99
CA GLY A 226 -18.04 25.70 18.65
C GLY A 226 -18.06 25.40 20.15
N ARG A 227 -16.88 25.47 20.77
CA ARG A 227 -16.61 25.13 22.19
C ARG A 227 -17.60 25.65 23.23
N ARG A 228 -18.42 26.66 22.92
CA ARG A 228 -19.49 27.16 23.80
C ARG A 228 -20.66 26.19 23.99
N ALA A 229 -21.00 25.34 23.02
CA ALA A 229 -22.16 24.44 23.14
C ALA A 229 -21.89 23.11 23.87
N LEU A 230 -20.63 22.67 23.93
CA LEU A 230 -20.22 21.52 24.73
C LEU A 230 -20.43 21.75 26.25
N LYS A 231 -20.54 23.01 26.69
CA LYS A 231 -20.87 23.35 28.09
C LYS A 231 -22.36 23.25 28.42
N ALA A 232 -23.24 23.09 27.43
CA ALA A 232 -24.68 23.06 27.62
C ALA A 232 -25.25 21.63 27.76
N ASN A 233 -24.45 20.59 27.54
CA ASN A 233 -24.94 19.20 27.59
C ASN A 233 -24.01 18.29 28.42
N PRO A 234 -24.35 18.01 29.69
CA PRO A 234 -23.47 17.34 30.65
C PRO A 234 -23.14 15.88 30.28
N THR A 235 -23.97 15.20 29.48
CA THR A 235 -23.78 13.81 29.04
C THR A 235 -22.64 13.68 28.02
N LEU A 236 -22.57 14.56 27.01
CA LEU A 236 -21.48 14.56 26.02
C LEU A 236 -20.13 14.92 26.65
N ALA A 237 -20.12 15.84 27.62
CA ALA A 237 -18.91 16.20 28.36
C ALA A 237 -18.36 15.02 29.20
N ALA A 238 -19.24 14.14 29.71
CA ALA A 238 -18.85 12.96 30.46
C ALA A 238 -18.23 11.88 29.56
N GLU A 239 -18.80 11.63 28.38
CA GLU A 239 -18.28 10.66 27.39
C GLU A 239 -16.87 11.04 26.92
N PHE A 240 -16.64 12.31 26.55
CA PHE A 240 -15.31 12.79 26.15
C PHE A 240 -14.28 12.67 27.28
N LYS A 241 -14.68 12.88 28.54
CA LYS A 241 -13.78 12.73 29.70
C LYS A 241 -13.43 11.27 29.95
N THR A 242 -14.36 10.35 29.69
CA THR A 242 -14.14 8.89 29.79
C THR A 242 -13.21 8.40 28.68
N ILE A 243 -13.43 8.81 27.43
CA ILE A 243 -12.57 8.48 26.28
C ILE A 243 -11.15 9.01 26.51
N ARG A 244 -11.01 10.26 26.98
CA ARG A 244 -9.70 10.85 27.29
C ARG A 244 -8.96 10.12 28.41
N ARG A 245 -9.67 9.64 29.43
CA ARG A 245 -9.07 8.82 30.50
C ARG A 245 -8.65 7.45 30.01
N HIS A 246 -9.40 6.84 29.09
CA HIS A 246 -9.07 5.56 28.50
C HIS A 246 -7.80 5.65 27.63
N LEU A 247 -7.70 6.68 26.77
CA LEU A 247 -6.51 6.95 25.96
C LEU A 247 -5.27 7.24 26.81
N LYS A 248 -5.41 8.01 27.90
CA LYS A 248 -4.30 8.31 28.82
C LYS A 248 -3.84 7.07 29.62
N ARG A 249 -4.74 6.10 29.85
CA ARG A 249 -4.41 4.81 30.45
C ARG A 249 -3.74 3.86 29.47
N LYS A 250 -4.18 3.83 28.20
CA LYS A 250 -3.56 3.01 27.14
C LYS A 250 -2.13 3.49 26.84
N SER A 251 -1.91 4.80 26.78
CA SER A 251 -0.57 5.39 26.61
C SER A 251 0.37 5.14 27.79
N ARG A 252 -0.14 5.07 29.03
CA ARG A 252 0.66 4.71 30.21
C ARG A 252 1.01 3.22 30.28
N ARG A 253 0.13 2.34 29.77
CA ARG A 253 0.34 0.89 29.78
C ARG A 253 1.41 0.45 28.76
N PHE A 254 1.58 1.21 27.68
CA PHE A 254 2.66 1.06 26.69
C PHE A 254 4.03 1.56 27.17
N HIS A 255 4.11 2.31 28.28
CA HIS A 255 5.37 2.82 28.84
C HIS A 255 5.84 2.05 30.08
N LEU A 256 5.12 0.98 30.47
CA LEU A 256 5.42 0.18 31.66
C LEU A 256 5.82 -1.27 31.30
N SER A 257 5.95 -1.58 30.01
CA SER A 257 6.28 -2.92 29.51
C SER A 257 7.70 -3.05 28.97
N ASP A 258 8.50 -1.98 28.97
CA ASP A 258 9.85 -1.97 28.38
C ASP A 258 11.01 -1.96 29.40
N ASP A 259 10.73 -2.01 30.72
CA ASP A 259 11.77 -1.90 31.77
C ASP A 259 12.02 -3.17 32.61
N ASP A 260 11.41 -4.32 32.29
CA ASP A 260 11.55 -5.55 33.09
C ASP A 260 12.30 -6.67 32.36
N GLU A 261 13.55 -6.43 31.91
CA GLU A 261 14.49 -7.53 31.65
C GLU A 261 15.99 -7.21 31.83
N GLU A 262 16.36 -6.29 32.72
CA GLU A 262 17.78 -6.06 33.05
C GLU A 262 17.99 -5.75 34.54
N GLY A 263 17.79 -6.74 35.42
CA GLY A 263 17.88 -6.50 36.86
C GLY A 263 18.09 -7.69 37.79
N SER A 264 18.31 -8.91 37.28
CA SER A 264 18.42 -10.11 38.12
C SER A 264 19.86 -10.56 38.44
N GLU A 265 20.90 -10.06 37.76
CA GLU A 265 22.29 -10.53 38.01
C GLU A 265 23.07 -9.74 39.08
N ASN A 266 22.61 -8.56 39.52
CA ASN A 266 23.38 -7.74 40.47
C ASN A 266 22.96 -7.85 41.94
N LYS A 267 21.95 -8.67 42.28
CA LYS A 267 21.46 -8.82 43.67
C LYS A 267 22.14 -9.96 44.45
N GLN A 268 23.02 -10.74 43.80
CA GLN A 268 23.75 -11.84 44.43
C GLN A 268 25.15 -11.44 44.93
N LYS A 269 25.68 -10.27 44.52
CA LYS A 269 27.00 -9.76 44.96
C LYS A 269 26.96 -8.82 46.16
N SER A 270 25.79 -8.34 46.60
CA SER A 270 25.68 -7.44 47.78
C SER A 270 25.38 -8.16 49.10
N ARG A 271 25.11 -9.47 49.09
CA ARG A 271 24.87 -10.28 50.31
C ARG A 271 26.12 -10.94 50.91
N LEU A 272 27.30 -10.75 50.33
CA LEU A 272 28.57 -11.33 50.79
C LEU A 272 29.56 -10.32 51.40
N ARG A 273 29.15 -9.06 51.62
CA ARG A 273 30.03 -8.02 52.19
C ARG A 273 29.61 -7.42 53.54
N THR A 274 28.63 -8.01 54.24
CA THR A 274 28.17 -7.50 55.56
C THR A 274 28.33 -8.50 56.72
N ARG A 275 29.23 -9.49 56.61
CA ARG A 275 29.64 -10.36 57.73
C ARG A 275 31.16 -10.37 57.91
N SER A 276 31.75 -9.22 58.22
CA SER A 276 33.15 -9.16 58.67
C SER A 276 33.45 -7.83 59.36
N SER A 277 32.84 -7.58 60.53
CA SER A 277 33.34 -6.60 61.52
C SER A 277 32.45 -6.59 62.76
N THR A 278 32.80 -7.39 63.78
CA THR A 278 32.64 -7.13 65.23
C THR A 278 33.06 -8.38 66.00
N SER A 279 34.37 -8.52 66.21
CA SER A 279 34.94 -9.39 67.24
C SER A 279 36.28 -8.80 67.68
N SER A 280 36.26 -8.06 68.78
CA SER A 280 37.32 -7.88 69.80
C SER A 280 36.89 -6.75 70.73
#